data_AF-A0AA38U4X8-F1
#
_entry.id   AF-A0AA38U4X8-F1
#
_cell.length_a   1.000
_cell.length_b   1.000
_cell.length_c   1.000
_cell.angle_alpha   90.00
_cell.angle_beta   90.00
_cell.angle_gamma   90.00
#
_symmetry.space_group_name_H-M   'P 1'
#
loop_
_entity.id
_entity.type
_entity.pdbx_description
1 polymer ?
#
loop_
_entity_poly.entity_id
_entity_poly.type
_entity_poly.pdbx_seq_one_letter_code
_entity_poly.pdbx_strand_id
1 'polypeptide(L)'
;MPERLCASILPEMLQYSYRVQTLQDHSDEELTAESIIDILSYSVTFAVDGDCQHGPVIPEIHRSLDMKTILGLTIHHMRQPYASKDLIHCSLRLISASALHCSSVFRSVPALDMFLVAGLKSKNWGMRGMCFGAIIRSHITSAVHGVPMLGLQLFQPEFFEEMPPHLFHILEQYGLSRCHTIEVHHVTAAYEAILDFWEANHDYYALGAGLADLTPLLTVPDMPSCNIEEIIPCCLQELRARGMSADTRRADILEMKLLLNKLQDWDLLNSKCQQFLARNPDSAFIFYTLTLSPDAKDGLRAAKKGLKYITKDTTPSLYFLLLRRAVELAAVLGLQYFPKEHKQAQGKMMWEEAIVFLLTALEDSKTFVDEAPPDHPGMPMVLHWNIILEITLQGPNANLKVIQGALKKLKISEEIGNYVPQARN
;
A
#
# COMPACT_ATOMS: atom_id res chain seq x y z
N MET A 1 17.72 12.50 -22.91
CA MET A 1 17.70 11.06 -23.30
C MET A 1 16.34 10.59 -23.85
N PRO A 2 15.17 11.02 -23.32
CA PRO A 2 13.85 10.60 -23.84
C PRO A 2 13.60 10.98 -25.30
N GLU A 3 13.97 12.19 -25.70
CA GLU A 3 13.65 12.72 -27.05
C GLU A 3 14.28 11.92 -28.20
N ARG A 4 15.53 11.47 -28.04
CA ARG A 4 16.20 10.66 -29.08
C ARG A 4 15.63 9.25 -29.17
N LEU A 5 15.24 8.66 -28.04
CA LEU A 5 14.62 7.33 -28.00
C LEU A 5 13.20 7.37 -28.60
N CYS A 6 12.46 8.44 -28.32
CA CYS A 6 11.12 8.65 -28.83
C CYS A 6 11.12 8.73 -30.37
N ALA A 7 12.09 9.44 -30.97
CA ALA A 7 12.22 9.55 -32.42
C ALA A 7 12.47 8.20 -33.13
N SER A 8 13.20 7.27 -32.51
CA SER A 8 13.44 5.94 -33.08
C SER A 8 12.28 4.97 -32.89
N ILE A 9 11.49 5.12 -31.82
CA ILE A 9 10.42 4.18 -31.47
C ILE A 9 9.10 4.58 -32.13
N LEU A 10 8.86 5.86 -32.39
CA LEU A 10 7.59 6.33 -32.94
C LEU A 10 7.18 5.66 -34.27
N PRO A 11 8.08 5.45 -35.27
CA PRO A 11 7.70 4.75 -36.50
C PRO A 11 7.28 3.30 -36.25
N GLU A 12 7.95 2.62 -35.33
CA GLU A 12 7.66 1.24 -34.91
C GLU A 12 6.26 1.13 -34.29
N MET A 13 5.89 2.14 -33.50
CA MET A 13 4.57 2.22 -32.88
C MET A 13 3.47 2.48 -33.89
N LEU A 14 3.72 3.28 -34.93
CA LEU A 14 2.72 3.51 -35.99
C LEU A 14 2.38 2.24 -36.78
N GLN A 15 3.25 1.23 -36.74
CA GLN A 15 3.03 -0.08 -37.37
C GLN A 15 2.41 -1.13 -36.44
N TYR A 16 2.02 -0.77 -35.21
CA TYR A 16 1.53 -1.77 -34.24
C TYR A 16 0.29 -2.52 -34.75
N SER A 17 -0.64 -1.82 -35.42
CA SER A 17 -1.89 -2.42 -35.91
C SER A 17 -1.63 -3.49 -36.96
N TYR A 18 -0.71 -3.22 -37.89
CA TYR A 18 -0.26 -4.19 -38.88
C TYR A 18 0.36 -5.43 -38.21
N ARG A 19 1.19 -5.25 -37.18
CA ARG A 19 1.82 -6.34 -36.44
C ARG A 19 0.83 -7.20 -35.68
N VAL A 20 -0.15 -6.57 -35.03
CA VAL A 20 -1.23 -7.28 -34.35
C VAL A 20 -2.05 -8.09 -35.36
N GLN A 21 -2.34 -7.51 -36.53
CA GLN A 21 -3.02 -8.23 -37.61
C GLN A 21 -2.17 -9.40 -38.13
N THR A 22 -0.88 -9.21 -38.39
CA THR A 22 0.02 -10.30 -38.80
C THR A 22 0.07 -11.43 -37.76
N LEU A 23 0.10 -11.08 -36.47
CA LEU A 23 0.07 -12.06 -35.38
C LEU A 23 -1.23 -12.86 -35.35
N GLN A 24 -2.36 -12.25 -35.72
CA GLN A 24 -3.65 -12.93 -35.84
C GLN A 24 -3.70 -13.83 -37.08
N ASP A 25 -3.24 -13.32 -38.22
CA ASP A 25 -3.30 -14.01 -39.51
C ASP A 25 -2.35 -15.22 -39.56
N HIS A 26 -1.23 -15.16 -38.81
CA HIS A 26 -0.17 -16.17 -38.79
C HIS A 26 0.05 -16.75 -37.38
N SER A 27 -1.04 -17.01 -36.64
CA SER A 27 -0.97 -17.46 -35.23
C SER A 27 -0.27 -18.82 -35.00
N ASP A 28 -0.07 -19.61 -36.05
CA ASP A 28 0.61 -20.90 -36.06
C ASP A 28 2.12 -20.81 -36.37
N GLU A 29 2.60 -19.65 -36.84
CA GLU A 29 4.01 -19.42 -37.14
C GLU A 29 4.80 -18.97 -35.90
N GLU A 30 5.40 -19.93 -35.19
CA GLU A 30 6.18 -19.71 -33.94
C GLU A 30 7.18 -18.55 -34.04
N LEU A 31 8.06 -18.55 -35.04
CA LEU A 31 9.12 -17.54 -35.19
C LEU A 31 8.55 -16.15 -35.50
N THR A 32 7.46 -16.10 -36.26
CA THR A 32 6.74 -14.87 -36.59
C THR A 32 6.12 -14.30 -35.31
N ALA A 33 5.47 -15.14 -34.51
CA ALA A 33 4.86 -14.74 -33.25
C ALA A 33 5.89 -14.21 -32.24
N GLU A 34 7.01 -14.91 -32.07
CA GLU A 34 8.09 -14.49 -31.18
C GLU A 34 8.70 -13.16 -31.60
N SER A 35 9.02 -13.00 -32.88
CA SER A 35 9.60 -11.75 -33.41
C SER A 35 8.66 -10.56 -33.22
N ILE A 36 7.36 -10.74 -33.50
CA ILE A 36 6.36 -9.68 -33.34
C ILE A 36 6.21 -9.32 -31.86
N ILE A 37 6.12 -10.31 -30.97
CA ILE A 37 5.95 -10.07 -29.53
C ILE A 37 7.20 -9.40 -28.93
N ASP A 38 8.40 -9.76 -29.36
CA ASP A 38 9.62 -9.05 -28.94
C ASP A 38 9.55 -7.57 -29.32
N ILE A 39 9.21 -7.25 -30.57
CA ILE A 39 9.08 -5.86 -31.03
C ILE A 39 7.99 -5.10 -30.26
N LEU A 40 6.82 -5.72 -30.03
CA LEU A 40 5.75 -5.14 -29.22
C LEU A 40 6.23 -4.91 -27.78
N SER A 41 6.98 -5.85 -27.21
CA SER A 41 7.47 -5.74 -25.84
C SER A 41 8.47 -4.60 -25.61
N TYR A 42 9.16 -4.11 -26.66
CA TYR A 42 9.96 -2.90 -26.56
C TYR A 42 9.12 -1.64 -26.82
N SER A 43 8.39 -1.62 -27.94
CA SER A 43 7.66 -0.44 -28.41
C SER A 43 6.47 -0.09 -27.51
N VAL A 44 5.61 -1.06 -27.20
CA VAL A 44 4.43 -0.85 -26.36
C VAL A 44 4.82 -0.57 -24.92
N THR A 45 5.77 -1.33 -24.36
CA THR A 45 6.29 -1.08 -22.99
C THR A 45 6.71 0.38 -22.82
N PHE A 46 7.43 0.96 -23.80
CA PHE A 46 7.83 2.36 -23.71
C PHE A 46 6.64 3.35 -23.68
N ALA A 47 5.54 3.06 -24.38
CA ALA A 47 4.34 3.91 -24.34
C ALA A 47 3.60 3.85 -23.00
N VAL A 48 3.49 2.61 -22.49
CA VAL A 48 2.56 2.29 -21.40
C VAL A 48 3.24 2.28 -20.04
N ASP A 49 4.58 2.29 -19.98
CA ASP A 49 5.31 2.44 -18.72
C ASP A 49 4.98 3.78 -18.05
N GLY A 50 5.25 3.89 -16.76
CA GLY A 50 4.86 5.04 -15.96
C GLY A 50 4.65 4.70 -14.48
N ASP A 51 4.31 5.73 -13.70
CA ASP A 51 3.90 5.56 -12.31
C ASP A 51 2.48 6.07 -12.09
N CYS A 52 1.96 5.85 -10.88
CA CYS A 52 0.59 6.23 -10.54
C CYS A 52 0.35 7.74 -10.50
N GLN A 53 1.41 8.56 -10.42
CA GLN A 53 1.33 10.02 -10.35
C GLN A 53 1.35 10.66 -11.73
N HIS A 54 2.20 10.16 -12.63
CA HIS A 54 2.48 10.76 -13.94
C HIS A 54 1.69 10.09 -15.08
N GLY A 55 1.11 8.91 -14.86
CA GLY A 55 0.44 8.17 -15.92
C GLY A 55 1.42 7.53 -16.92
N PRO A 56 0.91 7.05 -18.08
CA PRO A 56 1.74 6.49 -19.14
C PRO A 56 2.72 7.52 -19.72
N VAL A 57 3.92 7.08 -20.12
CA VAL A 57 4.95 7.95 -20.74
C VAL A 57 4.47 8.61 -22.03
N ILE A 58 3.67 7.91 -22.85
CA ILE A 58 3.07 8.50 -24.08
C ILE A 58 1.54 8.27 -24.07
N PRO A 59 0.76 9.16 -23.42
CA PRO A 59 -0.68 8.99 -23.25
C PRO A 59 -1.47 8.92 -24.56
N GLU A 60 -1.06 9.63 -25.60
CA GLU A 60 -1.71 9.64 -26.92
C GLU A 60 -1.64 8.26 -27.57
N ILE A 61 -0.47 7.63 -27.50
CA ILE A 61 -0.28 6.31 -28.09
C ILE A 61 -0.92 5.24 -27.23
N HIS A 62 -0.78 5.30 -25.90
CA HIS A 62 -1.47 4.37 -25.01
C HIS A 62 -2.98 4.32 -25.29
N ARG A 63 -3.64 5.47 -25.50
CA ARG A 63 -5.06 5.56 -25.85
C ARG A 63 -5.42 4.98 -27.21
N SER A 64 -4.46 4.92 -28.14
CA SER A 64 -4.69 4.37 -29.48
C SER A 64 -4.45 2.87 -29.59
N LEU A 65 -3.80 2.24 -28.61
CA LEU A 65 -3.51 0.81 -28.60
C LEU A 65 -4.73 -0.03 -28.20
N ASP A 66 -5.01 -1.08 -28.96
CA ASP A 66 -5.92 -2.14 -28.52
C ASP A 66 -5.20 -3.11 -27.56
N MET A 67 -5.04 -2.66 -26.31
CA MET A 67 -4.32 -3.41 -25.28
C MET A 67 -5.01 -4.74 -24.94
N LYS A 68 -6.32 -4.87 -25.16
CA LYS A 68 -7.03 -6.13 -24.94
C LYS A 68 -6.61 -7.18 -25.96
N THR A 69 -6.57 -6.81 -27.24
CA THR A 69 -6.12 -7.72 -28.30
C THR A 69 -4.63 -8.02 -28.16
N ILE A 70 -3.79 -7.01 -27.92
CA ILE A 70 -2.33 -7.19 -27.76
C ILE A 70 -2.04 -8.19 -26.63
N LEU A 71 -2.52 -7.92 -25.40
CA LEU A 71 -2.24 -8.79 -24.26
C LEU A 71 -2.92 -10.16 -24.39
N GLY A 72 -4.09 -10.23 -25.03
CA GLY A 72 -4.80 -11.47 -25.32
C GLY A 72 -4.02 -12.41 -26.26
N LEU A 73 -3.43 -11.86 -27.33
CA LEU A 73 -2.57 -12.62 -28.24
C LEU A 73 -1.25 -12.99 -27.56
N THR A 74 -0.62 -12.07 -26.85
CA THR A 74 0.61 -12.35 -26.10
C THR A 74 0.40 -13.54 -25.16
N ILE A 75 -0.65 -13.54 -24.34
CA ILE A 75 -0.89 -14.66 -23.42
C ILE A 75 -1.30 -15.95 -24.13
N HIS A 76 -1.96 -15.85 -25.29
CA HIS A 76 -2.26 -17.01 -26.13
C HIS A 76 -0.97 -17.70 -26.56
N HIS A 77 0.01 -16.96 -27.10
CA HIS A 77 1.29 -17.51 -27.57
C HIS A 77 2.17 -18.03 -26.42
N MET A 78 2.20 -17.35 -25.27
CA MET A 78 2.93 -17.83 -24.08
C MET A 78 2.46 -19.20 -23.57
N ARG A 79 1.22 -19.59 -23.88
CA ARG A 79 0.61 -20.85 -23.43
C ARG A 79 0.78 -21.99 -24.42
N GLN A 80 1.37 -21.74 -25.59
CA GLN A 80 1.55 -22.77 -26.61
C GLN A 80 2.73 -23.69 -26.25
N PRO A 81 2.70 -24.96 -26.69
CA PRO A 81 3.79 -25.92 -26.44
C PRO A 81 5.14 -25.47 -27.01
N TYR A 82 5.12 -24.63 -28.05
CA TYR A 82 6.31 -24.09 -28.69
C TYR A 82 6.89 -22.86 -27.97
N ALA A 83 6.24 -22.35 -26.91
CA ALA A 83 6.65 -21.10 -26.31
C ALA A 83 8.10 -21.17 -25.79
N SER A 84 9.00 -20.46 -26.46
CA SER A 84 10.41 -20.40 -26.10
C SER A 84 10.61 -19.61 -24.80
N LYS A 85 11.80 -19.74 -24.19
CA LYS A 85 12.15 -18.94 -23.01
C LYS A 85 12.17 -17.45 -23.33
N ASP A 86 12.59 -17.08 -24.53
CA ASP A 86 12.73 -15.71 -24.97
C ASP A 86 11.36 -15.09 -25.25
N LEU A 87 10.45 -15.84 -25.89
CA LEU A 87 9.05 -15.47 -26.03
C LEU A 87 8.40 -15.21 -24.66
N ILE A 88 8.57 -16.13 -23.69
CA ILE A 88 8.01 -15.96 -22.34
C ILE A 88 8.59 -14.72 -21.66
N HIS A 89 9.90 -14.49 -21.77
CA HIS A 89 10.56 -13.34 -21.16
C HIS A 89 10.05 -12.01 -21.75
N CYS A 90 10.05 -11.87 -23.08
CA CYS A 90 9.60 -10.65 -23.75
C CYS A 90 8.11 -10.38 -23.51
N SER A 91 7.30 -11.44 -23.54
CA SER A 91 5.88 -11.35 -23.21
C SER A 91 5.64 -10.89 -21.78
N LEU A 92 6.39 -11.42 -20.81
CA LEU A 92 6.24 -11.05 -19.40
C LEU A 92 6.69 -9.62 -19.14
N ARG A 93 7.72 -9.14 -19.84
CA ARG A 93 8.11 -7.71 -19.83
C ARG A 93 6.96 -6.83 -20.29
N LEU A 94 6.33 -7.15 -21.42
CA LEU A 94 5.18 -6.43 -21.95
C LEU A 94 3.99 -6.42 -20.98
N ILE A 95 3.62 -7.59 -20.45
CA ILE A 95 2.52 -7.74 -19.49
C ILE A 95 2.82 -6.93 -18.23
N SER A 96 4.02 -7.07 -17.66
CA SER A 96 4.37 -6.42 -16.40
C SER A 96 4.39 -4.90 -16.52
N ALA A 97 4.91 -4.35 -17.63
CA ALA A 97 4.87 -2.91 -17.90
C ALA A 97 3.44 -2.38 -18.09
N SER A 98 2.59 -3.14 -18.76
CA SER A 98 1.21 -2.75 -19.03
C SER A 98 0.31 -2.81 -17.80
N ALA A 99 0.69 -3.56 -16.76
CA ALA A 99 -0.18 -3.90 -15.64
C ALA A 99 -0.79 -2.68 -14.93
N LEU A 100 -0.02 -1.61 -14.72
CA LEU A 100 -0.49 -0.43 -13.97
C LEU A 100 -1.59 0.33 -14.72
N HIS A 101 -1.35 0.62 -16.00
CA HIS A 101 -2.21 1.49 -16.81
C HIS A 101 -3.27 0.74 -17.61
N CYS A 102 -3.15 -0.60 -17.72
CA CYS A 102 -4.12 -1.47 -18.38
C CYS A 102 -4.88 -2.37 -17.39
N SER A 103 -5.07 -1.94 -16.15
CA SER A 103 -5.70 -2.76 -15.08
C SER A 103 -7.11 -3.28 -15.44
N SER A 104 -7.90 -2.51 -16.21
CA SER A 104 -9.21 -2.94 -16.71
C SER A 104 -9.12 -4.09 -17.71
N VAL A 105 -8.06 -4.12 -18.53
CA VAL A 105 -7.82 -5.19 -19.51
C VAL A 105 -7.52 -6.50 -18.79
N PHE A 106 -6.70 -6.47 -17.73
CA PHE A 106 -6.38 -7.66 -16.93
C PHE A 106 -7.63 -8.35 -16.40
N ARG A 107 -8.59 -7.56 -15.90
CA ARG A 107 -9.90 -8.06 -15.44
C ARG A 107 -10.75 -8.67 -16.56
N SER A 108 -10.57 -8.19 -17.79
CA SER A 108 -11.30 -8.68 -18.96
C SER A 108 -10.66 -9.90 -19.63
N VAL A 109 -9.43 -10.26 -19.26
CA VAL A 109 -8.66 -11.39 -19.83
C VAL A 109 -8.17 -12.29 -18.68
N PRO A 110 -9.01 -13.20 -18.15
CA PRO A 110 -8.69 -14.03 -16.98
C PRO A 110 -7.43 -14.89 -17.15
N ALA A 111 -7.06 -15.21 -18.40
CA ALA A 111 -5.83 -15.97 -18.69
C ALA A 111 -4.55 -15.24 -18.22
N LEU A 112 -4.55 -13.90 -18.17
CA LEU A 112 -3.43 -13.12 -17.65
C LEU A 112 -3.24 -13.39 -16.17
N ASP A 113 -4.28 -13.22 -15.35
CA ASP A 113 -4.21 -13.45 -13.90
C ASP A 113 -3.81 -14.89 -13.58
N MET A 114 -4.41 -15.87 -14.28
CA MET A 114 -4.05 -17.28 -14.10
C MET A 114 -2.56 -17.53 -14.38
N PHE A 115 -2.03 -16.94 -15.45
CA PHE A 115 -0.63 -17.10 -15.80
C PHE A 115 0.29 -16.42 -14.81
N LEU A 116 -0.03 -15.20 -14.37
CA LEU A 116 0.77 -14.47 -13.40
C LEU A 116 0.84 -15.21 -12.06
N VAL A 117 -0.30 -15.70 -11.57
CA VAL A 117 -0.37 -16.52 -10.35
C VAL A 117 0.43 -17.82 -10.52
N ALA A 118 0.35 -18.49 -11.67
CA ALA A 118 1.17 -19.67 -11.95
C ALA A 118 2.66 -19.33 -11.99
N GLY A 119 3.03 -18.16 -12.53
CA GLY A 119 4.39 -17.66 -12.60
C GLY A 119 5.03 -17.39 -11.24
N LEU A 120 4.23 -17.09 -10.21
CA LEU A 120 4.71 -17.00 -8.82
C LEU A 120 5.33 -18.33 -8.32
N LYS A 121 4.97 -19.46 -8.93
CA LYS A 121 5.53 -20.79 -8.61
C LYS A 121 6.77 -21.17 -9.43
N SER A 122 7.27 -20.28 -10.27
CA SER A 122 8.46 -20.53 -11.08
C SER A 122 9.71 -20.76 -10.23
N LYS A 123 10.62 -21.61 -10.70
CA LYS A 123 11.97 -21.75 -10.09
C LYS A 123 12.84 -20.52 -10.35
N ASN A 124 12.52 -19.73 -11.38
CA ASN A 124 13.25 -18.53 -11.75
C ASN A 124 12.75 -17.32 -10.95
N TRP A 125 13.64 -16.67 -10.19
CA TRP A 125 13.31 -15.49 -9.39
C TRP A 125 12.92 -14.26 -10.21
N GLY A 126 13.54 -14.02 -11.37
CA GLY A 126 13.18 -12.92 -12.27
C GLY A 126 11.74 -13.06 -12.77
N MET A 127 11.35 -14.27 -13.20
CA MET A 127 9.97 -14.57 -13.59
C MET A 127 8.99 -14.35 -12.42
N ARG A 128 9.32 -14.86 -11.22
CA ARG A 128 8.48 -14.65 -10.03
C ARG A 128 8.31 -13.18 -9.71
N GLY A 129 9.40 -12.42 -9.72
CA GLY A 129 9.40 -10.98 -9.46
C GLY A 129 8.57 -10.19 -10.46
N MET A 130 8.72 -10.47 -11.76
CA MET A 130 7.92 -9.81 -12.79
C MET A 130 6.43 -10.14 -12.68
N CYS A 131 6.07 -11.40 -12.40
CA CYS A 131 4.69 -11.81 -12.17
C CYS A 131 4.10 -11.16 -10.92
N PHE A 132 4.85 -11.17 -9.81
CA PHE A 132 4.48 -10.53 -8.56
C PHE A 132 4.23 -9.02 -8.76
N GLY A 133 5.15 -8.32 -9.42
CA GLY A 133 4.98 -6.90 -9.72
C GLY A 133 3.86 -6.59 -10.69
N ALA A 134 3.57 -7.48 -11.65
CA ALA A 134 2.42 -7.32 -12.53
C ALA A 134 1.10 -7.44 -11.75
N ILE A 135 0.96 -8.43 -10.86
CA ILE A 135 -0.24 -8.60 -10.02
C ILE A 135 -0.46 -7.37 -9.13
N ILE A 136 0.59 -6.90 -8.45
CA ILE A 136 0.42 -5.73 -7.58
C ILE A 136 0.02 -4.50 -8.40
N ARG A 137 0.68 -4.23 -9.53
CA ARG A 137 0.37 -3.08 -10.38
C ARG A 137 -1.02 -3.14 -11.02
N SER A 138 -1.51 -4.31 -11.41
CA SER A 138 -2.86 -4.45 -12.00
C SER A 138 -3.99 -4.21 -10.99
N HIS A 139 -3.71 -4.32 -9.71
CA HIS A 139 -4.70 -4.11 -8.65
C HIS A 139 -4.51 -2.80 -7.88
N ILE A 140 -3.34 -2.17 -7.90
CA ILE A 140 -3.04 -0.97 -7.08
C ILE A 140 -3.96 0.23 -7.38
N THR A 141 -4.41 0.40 -8.63
CA THR A 141 -5.33 1.49 -9.03
C THR A 141 -6.77 1.27 -8.58
N SER A 142 -7.12 0.04 -8.20
CA SER A 142 -8.44 -0.28 -7.64
C SER A 142 -8.38 -0.69 -6.18
N ALA A 143 -7.18 -0.75 -5.59
CA ALA A 143 -7.04 -0.72 -4.16
C ALA A 143 -7.60 0.63 -3.70
N VAL A 144 -8.67 0.59 -2.91
CA VAL A 144 -9.23 1.74 -2.21
C VAL A 144 -8.05 2.42 -1.53
N HIS A 145 -7.66 3.59 -2.03
CA HIS A 145 -6.61 4.40 -1.41
C HIS A 145 -6.98 4.52 0.04
N GLY A 146 -6.06 4.07 0.91
CA GLY A 146 -6.36 3.53 2.23
C GLY A 146 -7.61 4.16 2.81
N VAL A 147 -8.66 3.33 2.99
CA VAL A 147 -9.95 3.73 3.56
C VAL A 147 -9.66 4.83 4.57
N PRO A 148 -10.21 6.06 4.39
CA PRO A 148 -9.98 7.13 5.32
C PRO A 148 -10.14 6.53 6.70
N MET A 149 -9.09 6.70 7.49
CA MET A 149 -9.00 6.27 8.87
C MET A 149 -10.37 6.45 9.51
N LEU A 150 -10.96 5.35 10.01
CA LEU A 150 -12.35 5.28 10.49
C LEU A 150 -12.84 6.65 10.94
N GLY A 151 -13.74 7.25 10.15
CA GLY A 151 -14.31 8.53 10.50
C GLY A 151 -14.95 8.39 11.88
N LEU A 152 -14.46 9.19 12.84
CA LEU A 152 -14.92 9.19 14.24
C LEU A 152 -16.45 9.24 14.40
N GLN A 153 -17.13 9.81 13.42
CA GLN A 153 -18.56 10.14 13.46
C GLN A 153 -19.52 8.94 13.36
N LEU A 154 -19.03 7.71 13.24
CA LEU A 154 -19.89 6.57 12.90
C LEU A 154 -19.99 5.48 13.96
N PHE A 155 -19.31 5.60 15.10
CA PHE A 155 -19.43 4.54 16.11
C PHE A 155 -20.71 4.66 16.94
N GLN A 156 -21.73 3.89 16.57
CA GLN A 156 -23.00 3.77 17.28
C GLN A 156 -22.96 2.52 18.20
N PRO A 157 -23.37 2.60 19.47
CA PRO A 157 -23.43 1.45 20.40
C PRO A 157 -24.15 0.22 19.83
N GLU A 158 -25.13 0.45 18.97
CA GLU A 158 -25.95 -0.53 18.27
C GLU A 158 -25.11 -1.44 17.33
N PHE A 159 -23.88 -1.05 17.00
CA PHE A 159 -22.95 -1.84 16.18
C PHE A 159 -22.80 -3.29 16.64
N PHE A 160 -22.67 -3.53 17.95
CA PHE A 160 -22.52 -4.89 18.47
C PHE A 160 -23.83 -5.67 18.50
N GLU A 161 -24.97 -4.97 18.55
CA GLU A 161 -26.30 -5.60 18.56
C GLU A 161 -26.66 -6.13 17.16
N GLU A 162 -26.24 -5.43 16.11
CA GLU A 162 -26.47 -5.84 14.72
C GLU A 162 -25.45 -6.85 14.19
N MET A 163 -24.34 -7.07 14.91
CA MET A 163 -23.27 -7.95 14.46
C MET A 163 -23.70 -9.43 14.47
N PRO A 164 -23.44 -10.19 13.39
CA PRO A 164 -23.68 -11.63 13.37
C PRO A 164 -23.01 -12.35 14.56
N PRO A 165 -23.68 -13.32 15.21
CA PRO A 165 -23.16 -13.98 16.41
C PRO A 165 -21.79 -14.63 16.23
N HIS A 166 -21.49 -15.14 15.02
CA HIS A 166 -20.19 -15.77 14.74
C HIS A 166 -19.05 -14.76 14.68
N LEU A 167 -19.30 -13.53 14.20
CA LEU A 167 -18.30 -12.46 14.19
C LEU A 167 -18.09 -11.92 15.60
N PHE A 168 -19.17 -11.68 16.34
CA PHE A 168 -19.08 -11.25 17.74
C PHE A 168 -18.27 -12.22 18.59
N HIS A 169 -18.51 -13.54 18.44
CA HIS A 169 -17.73 -14.56 19.14
C HIS A 169 -16.23 -14.51 18.81
N ILE A 170 -15.85 -14.19 17.58
CA ILE A 170 -14.44 -14.02 17.18
C ILE A 170 -13.82 -12.80 17.89
N LEU A 171 -14.53 -11.68 17.96
CA LEU A 171 -14.08 -10.48 18.68
C LEU A 171 -13.98 -10.75 20.20
N GLU A 172 -14.96 -11.44 20.76
CA GLU A 172 -15.00 -11.84 22.17
C GLU A 172 -13.83 -12.77 22.52
N GLN A 173 -13.55 -13.78 21.69
CA GLN A 173 -12.44 -14.70 21.88
C GLN A 173 -11.08 -13.99 21.82
N TYR A 174 -10.95 -12.96 21.00
CA TYR A 174 -9.74 -12.12 20.94
C TYR A 174 -9.62 -11.18 22.16
N GLY A 175 -10.76 -10.74 22.68
CA GLY A 175 -10.93 -9.80 23.79
C GLY A 175 -11.45 -8.46 23.31
N LEU A 176 -12.70 -8.13 23.64
CA LEU A 176 -13.38 -6.91 23.16
C LEU A 176 -12.61 -5.62 23.48
N SER A 177 -12.05 -5.50 24.68
CA SER A 177 -11.25 -4.32 25.08
C SER A 177 -9.97 -4.11 24.27
N ARG A 178 -9.54 -5.11 23.50
CA ARG A 178 -8.39 -5.05 22.60
C ARG A 178 -8.78 -4.82 21.14
N CYS A 179 -10.08 -4.84 20.83
CA CYS A 179 -10.59 -4.65 19.48
C CYS A 179 -10.39 -3.20 19.04
N HIS A 180 -10.05 -3.00 17.77
CA HIS A 180 -9.78 -1.66 17.24
C HIS A 180 -11.02 -0.78 17.30
N THR A 181 -12.18 -1.35 17.02
CA THR A 181 -13.47 -0.67 17.04
C THR A 181 -13.84 -0.16 18.45
N ILE A 182 -13.53 -0.92 19.50
CA ILE A 182 -13.70 -0.48 20.89
C ILE A 182 -12.71 0.63 21.26
N GLU A 183 -11.46 0.53 20.80
CA GLU A 183 -10.48 1.60 21.00
C GLU A 183 -10.94 2.91 20.35
N VAL A 184 -11.44 2.85 19.10
CA VAL A 184 -11.99 4.02 18.40
C VAL A 184 -13.18 4.62 19.16
N HIS A 185 -14.09 3.79 19.67
CA HIS A 185 -15.22 4.28 20.48
C HIS A 185 -14.75 5.06 21.73
N HIS A 186 -13.83 4.50 22.51
CA HIS A 186 -13.30 5.17 23.70
C HIS A 186 -12.59 6.48 23.37
N VAL A 187 -11.81 6.48 22.28
CA VAL A 187 -11.12 7.68 21.79
C VAL A 187 -12.13 8.73 21.32
N THR A 188 -13.23 8.33 20.68
CA THR A 188 -14.32 9.23 20.25
C THR A 188 -14.99 9.88 21.45
N ALA A 189 -15.42 9.09 22.43
CA ALA A 189 -16.06 9.62 23.64
C ALA A 189 -15.14 10.55 24.44
N ALA A 190 -13.84 10.22 24.53
CA ALA A 190 -12.86 11.09 25.18
C ALA A 190 -12.65 12.41 24.40
N TYR A 191 -12.66 12.35 23.07
CA TYR A 191 -12.59 13.52 22.21
C TYR A 191 -13.79 14.46 22.41
N GLU A 192 -15.02 13.93 22.38
CA GLU A 192 -16.24 14.69 22.63
C GLU A 192 -16.22 15.36 24.01
N ALA A 193 -15.83 14.62 25.06
CA ALA A 193 -15.73 15.17 26.40
C ALA A 193 -14.69 16.31 26.52
N ILE A 194 -13.56 16.21 25.80
CA ILE A 194 -12.55 17.27 25.75
C ILE A 194 -13.10 18.52 25.05
N LEU A 195 -13.87 18.35 23.98
CA LEU A 195 -14.51 19.46 23.27
C LEU A 195 -15.59 20.14 24.10
N ASP A 196 -16.50 19.38 24.71
CA ASP A 196 -17.55 19.91 25.59
C ASP A 196 -16.93 20.73 26.73
N PHE A 197 -15.84 20.23 27.32
CA PHE A 197 -15.10 20.95 28.35
C PHE A 197 -14.51 22.26 27.82
N TRP A 198 -13.92 22.25 26.63
CA TRP A 198 -13.37 23.46 26.02
C TRP A 198 -14.47 24.46 25.64
N GLU A 199 -15.61 24.03 25.11
CA GLU A 199 -16.72 24.92 24.77
C GLU A 199 -17.26 25.63 26.02
N ALA A 200 -17.29 24.95 27.16
CA ALA A 200 -17.74 25.53 28.42
C ALA A 200 -16.72 26.47 29.09
N ASN A 201 -15.41 26.20 28.96
CA ASN A 201 -14.37 26.88 29.76
C ASN A 201 -13.40 27.74 28.93
N HIS A 202 -13.37 27.56 27.61
CA HIS A 202 -12.38 28.14 26.69
C HIS A 202 -10.91 27.89 27.12
N ASP A 203 -10.64 26.77 27.78
CA ASP A 203 -9.29 26.38 28.21
C ASP A 203 -8.53 25.70 27.07
N TYR A 204 -7.78 26.50 26.31
CA TYR A 204 -6.95 26.04 25.19
C TYR A 204 -5.80 25.13 25.63
N TYR A 205 -5.32 25.25 26.87
CA TYR A 205 -4.30 24.34 27.39
C TYR A 205 -4.88 22.93 27.56
N ALA A 206 -6.01 22.83 28.27
CA ALA A 206 -6.67 21.55 28.53
C ALA A 206 -7.09 20.87 27.21
N LEU A 207 -7.63 21.64 26.27
CA LEU A 207 -7.93 21.17 24.92
C LEU A 207 -6.68 20.63 24.23
N GLY A 208 -5.61 21.43 24.16
CA GLY A 208 -4.36 21.04 23.50
C GLY A 208 -3.71 19.80 24.10
N ALA A 209 -3.67 19.72 25.43
CA ALA A 209 -3.14 18.57 26.15
C ALA A 209 -3.97 17.31 25.89
N GLY A 210 -5.30 17.42 25.99
CA GLY A 210 -6.22 16.32 25.71
C GLY A 210 -6.08 15.80 24.28
N LEU A 211 -6.10 16.68 23.28
CA LEU A 211 -5.95 16.32 21.87
C LEU A 211 -4.59 15.68 21.54
N ALA A 212 -3.53 16.11 22.22
CA ALA A 212 -2.20 15.52 22.05
C ALA A 212 -2.12 14.11 22.66
N ASP A 213 -2.78 13.88 23.79
CA ASP A 213 -2.80 12.60 24.50
C ASP A 213 -3.72 11.58 23.84
N LEU A 214 -4.75 12.02 23.11
CA LEU A 214 -5.56 11.12 22.30
C LEU A 214 -4.70 10.41 21.26
N THR A 215 -4.91 9.10 21.16
CA THR A 215 -4.24 8.17 20.26
C THR A 215 -3.97 8.80 18.88
N PRO A 216 -2.84 8.47 18.22
CA PRO A 216 -2.55 8.90 16.85
C PRO A 216 -3.54 8.38 15.78
N LEU A 217 -4.61 7.71 16.22
CA LEU A 217 -5.65 7.16 15.39
C LEU A 217 -6.57 8.20 14.75
N LEU A 218 -6.48 9.46 15.17
CA LEU A 218 -7.43 10.48 14.75
C LEU A 218 -6.75 11.47 13.82
N THR A 219 -7.15 11.46 12.55
CA THR A 219 -7.39 12.71 11.84
C THR A 219 -8.41 13.47 12.68
N VAL A 220 -8.06 14.68 13.13
CA VAL A 220 -9.00 15.50 13.90
C VAL A 220 -10.27 15.65 13.05
N PRO A 221 -11.44 15.16 13.52
CA PRO A 221 -12.64 15.11 12.70
C PRO A 221 -13.05 16.55 12.36
N ASP A 222 -13.57 16.76 11.15
CA ASP A 222 -14.18 18.05 10.82
C ASP A 222 -15.38 18.28 11.73
N MET A 223 -15.29 19.31 12.57
CA MET A 223 -16.34 19.69 13.49
C MET A 223 -17.17 20.81 12.83
N PRO A 224 -18.50 20.65 12.71
CA PRO A 224 -19.34 21.71 12.16
C PRO A 224 -19.33 23.00 13.01
N SER A 225 -19.11 22.86 14.32
CA SER A 225 -19.16 23.98 15.28
C SER A 225 -17.82 24.70 15.46
N CYS A 226 -16.69 24.08 15.10
CA CYS A 226 -15.38 24.63 15.40
C CYS A 226 -14.34 24.37 14.29
N ASN A 227 -13.72 25.44 13.81
CA ASN A 227 -12.59 25.33 12.89
C ASN A 227 -11.33 24.94 13.67
N ILE A 228 -11.05 23.64 13.74
CA ILE A 228 -9.88 23.09 14.42
C ILE A 228 -8.58 23.73 13.95
N GLU A 229 -8.48 24.13 12.68
CA GLU A 229 -7.28 24.79 12.15
C GLU A 229 -7.02 26.16 12.80
N GLU A 230 -8.06 26.84 13.27
CA GLU A 230 -7.96 28.13 13.97
C GLU A 230 -7.65 27.93 15.46
N ILE A 231 -8.13 26.84 16.06
CA ILE A 231 -8.02 26.57 17.50
C ILE A 231 -6.68 25.92 17.87
N ILE A 232 -6.15 25.03 17.03
CA ILE A 232 -4.86 24.36 17.29
C ILE A 232 -3.72 25.35 17.54
N PRO A 233 -3.54 26.43 16.75
CA PRO A 233 -2.52 27.44 17.03
C PRO A 233 -2.57 28.02 18.46
N CYS A 234 -3.77 28.29 18.98
CA CYS A 234 -3.95 28.75 20.37
C CYS A 234 -3.53 27.66 21.37
N CYS A 235 -3.93 26.41 21.14
CA CYS A 235 -3.53 25.27 21.98
C CYS A 235 -2.01 25.09 22.01
N LEU A 236 -1.35 25.20 20.86
CA LEU A 236 0.11 25.09 20.73
C LEU A 236 0.81 26.22 21.50
N GLN A 237 0.28 27.45 21.42
CA GLN A 237 0.82 28.59 22.15
C GLN A 237 0.75 28.35 23.67
N GLU A 238 -0.41 27.93 24.18
CA GLU A 238 -0.59 27.66 25.62
C GLU A 238 0.30 26.52 26.13
N LEU A 239 0.39 25.40 25.39
CA LEU A 239 1.29 24.29 25.74
C LEU A 239 2.75 24.74 25.79
N ARG A 240 3.20 25.55 24.82
CA ARG A 240 4.57 26.06 24.76
C ARG A 240 4.87 27.08 25.85
N ALA A 241 3.90 27.94 26.19
CA ALA A 241 4.05 28.99 27.20
C ALA A 241 4.38 28.42 28.59
N ARG A 242 3.91 27.22 28.92
CA ARG A 242 4.24 26.55 30.19
C ARG A 242 5.69 26.08 30.30
N GLY A 243 6.36 25.85 29.17
CA GLY A 243 7.78 25.48 29.13
C GLY A 243 8.13 24.10 29.73
N MET A 244 7.13 23.29 30.09
CA MET A 244 7.37 21.93 30.59
C MET A 244 7.76 21.00 29.45
N SER A 245 8.66 20.04 29.71
CA SER A 245 9.10 19.07 28.70
C SER A 245 7.94 18.22 28.17
N ALA A 246 7.01 17.81 29.04
CA ALA A 246 5.82 17.06 28.66
C ALA A 246 4.88 17.89 27.76
N ASP A 247 4.64 19.16 28.09
CA ASP A 247 3.79 20.05 27.30
C ASP A 247 4.43 20.38 25.94
N THR A 248 5.76 20.50 25.89
CA THR A 248 6.50 20.67 24.63
C THR A 248 6.34 19.46 23.71
N ARG A 249 6.42 18.24 24.27
CA ARG A 249 6.18 17.00 23.52
C ARG A 249 4.75 16.93 22.99
N ARG A 250 3.76 17.31 23.81
CA ARG A 250 2.35 17.39 23.40
C ARG A 250 2.14 18.40 22.27
N ALA A 251 2.76 19.57 22.37
CA ALA A 251 2.72 20.57 21.32
C ALA A 251 3.35 20.04 20.01
N ASP A 252 4.48 19.34 20.08
CA ASP A 252 5.11 18.72 18.92
C ASP A 252 4.19 17.67 18.26
N ILE A 253 3.52 16.82 19.06
CA ILE A 253 2.54 15.83 18.56
C ILE A 253 1.36 16.53 17.87
N LEU A 254 0.79 17.56 18.51
CA LEU A 254 -0.38 18.27 18.00
C LEU A 254 -0.06 19.06 16.72
N GLU A 255 1.10 19.72 16.65
CA GLU A 255 1.56 20.38 15.42
C GLU A 255 1.77 19.36 14.29
N MET A 256 2.30 18.18 14.61
CA MET A 256 2.47 17.12 13.60
C MET A 256 1.12 16.61 13.07
N LYS A 257 0.12 16.41 13.94
CA LYS A 257 -1.25 16.05 13.52
C LYS A 257 -1.85 17.10 12.57
N LEU A 258 -1.68 18.39 12.88
CA LEU A 258 -2.13 19.47 12.01
C LEU A 258 -1.43 19.46 10.64
N LEU A 259 -0.11 19.25 10.61
CA LEU A 259 0.66 19.16 9.36
C LEU A 259 0.23 17.94 8.52
N LEU A 260 -0.09 16.82 9.16
CA LEU A 260 -0.63 15.62 8.52
C LEU A 260 -2.05 15.82 7.95
N ASN A 261 -2.84 16.74 8.46
CA ASN A 261 -4.12 17.07 7.83
C ASN A 261 -3.91 17.88 6.54
N LYS A 262 -2.79 18.60 6.41
CA LYS A 262 -2.50 19.52 5.30
C LYS A 262 -1.68 18.91 4.16
N LEU A 263 -1.35 17.61 4.21
CA LEU A 263 -0.50 16.80 3.28
C LEU A 263 -0.19 17.39 1.89
N GLN A 264 0.60 18.48 1.85
CA GLN A 264 0.96 19.16 0.60
C GLN A 264 2.47 19.45 0.50
N ASP A 265 3.18 19.49 1.63
CA ASP A 265 4.61 19.81 1.68
C ASP A 265 5.39 18.77 2.51
N TRP A 266 5.95 17.77 1.82
CA TRP A 266 6.73 16.69 2.43
C TRP A 266 8.07 17.17 2.97
N ASP A 267 8.68 18.21 2.39
CA ASP A 267 9.96 18.73 2.84
C ASP A 267 9.80 19.45 4.18
N LEU A 268 8.74 20.25 4.33
CA LEU A 268 8.36 20.85 5.59
C LEU A 268 8.06 19.79 6.66
N LEU A 269 7.27 18.76 6.31
CA LEU A 269 6.94 17.67 7.24
C LEU A 269 8.19 16.93 7.72
N ASN A 270 9.09 16.59 6.79
CA ASN A 270 10.35 15.92 7.11
C ASN A 270 11.24 16.80 8.00
N SER A 271 11.38 18.09 7.67
CA SER A 271 12.14 19.06 8.47
C SER A 271 11.61 19.16 9.91
N LYS A 272 10.28 19.24 10.06
CA LYS A 272 9.60 19.26 11.37
C LYS A 272 9.81 17.95 12.13
N CYS A 273 9.70 16.80 11.47
CA CYS A 273 9.98 15.51 12.09
C CYS A 273 11.41 15.44 12.64
N GLN A 274 12.42 15.88 11.87
CA GLN A 274 13.81 15.90 12.35
C GLN A 274 13.97 16.83 13.56
N GLN A 275 13.35 18.00 13.51
CA GLN A 275 13.37 18.95 14.63
C GLN A 275 12.76 18.35 15.90
N PHE A 276 11.65 17.62 15.76
CA PHE A 276 10.93 17.01 16.89
C PHE A 276 11.69 15.82 17.44
N LEU A 277 12.29 14.99 16.59
CA LEU A 277 13.14 13.87 17.00
C LEU A 277 14.44 14.32 17.67
N ALA A 278 14.96 15.51 17.35
CA ALA A 278 16.11 16.06 18.07
C ALA A 278 15.77 16.37 19.55
N ARG A 279 14.50 16.69 19.85
CA ARG A 279 14.01 16.91 21.22
C ARG A 279 13.44 15.64 21.88
N ASN A 280 12.78 14.80 21.08
CA ASN A 280 12.04 13.62 21.50
C ASN A 280 12.47 12.41 20.64
N PRO A 281 13.71 11.89 20.83
CA PRO A 281 14.30 10.88 19.95
C PRO A 281 13.58 9.52 19.97
N ASP A 282 12.70 9.31 20.95
CA ASP A 282 11.92 8.11 21.23
C ASP A 282 10.44 8.25 20.82
N SER A 283 10.05 9.30 20.09
CA SER A 283 8.64 9.46 19.71
C SER A 283 8.24 8.54 18.56
N ALA A 284 7.59 7.42 18.90
CA ALA A 284 7.05 6.46 17.92
C ALA A 284 6.07 7.11 16.93
N PHE A 285 5.30 8.10 17.36
CA PHE A 285 4.35 8.80 16.49
C PHE A 285 5.04 9.64 15.41
N ILE A 286 6.15 10.31 15.75
CA ILE A 286 6.93 11.05 14.76
C ILE A 286 7.60 10.09 13.77
N PHE A 287 8.07 8.93 14.23
CA PHE A 287 8.53 7.88 13.31
C PHE A 287 7.41 7.37 12.40
N TYR A 288 6.20 7.16 12.92
CA TYR A 288 5.03 6.80 12.12
C TYR A 288 4.76 7.84 11.02
N THR A 289 4.81 9.12 11.37
CA THR A 289 4.64 10.23 10.42
C THR A 289 5.67 10.16 9.28
N LEU A 290 6.94 9.92 9.60
CA LEU A 290 8.00 9.73 8.59
C LEU A 290 7.75 8.52 7.66
N THR A 291 6.98 7.51 8.08
CA THR A 291 6.62 6.38 7.21
C THR A 291 5.66 6.76 6.09
N LEU A 292 4.99 7.91 6.20
CA LEU A 292 4.05 8.40 5.19
C LEU A 292 4.75 9.10 4.02
N SER A 293 6.05 9.39 4.17
CA SER A 293 6.91 9.94 3.12
C SER A 293 6.85 9.09 1.83
N PRO A 294 6.94 9.73 0.64
CA PRO A 294 6.98 9.01 -0.64
C PRO A 294 8.24 8.14 -0.81
N ASP A 295 9.32 8.39 -0.05
CA ASP A 295 10.52 7.55 -0.10
C ASP A 295 10.32 6.28 0.75
N ALA A 296 10.15 5.14 0.08
CA ALA A 296 9.87 3.88 0.74
C ALA A 296 11.03 3.38 1.62
N LYS A 297 12.28 3.75 1.31
CA LYS A 297 13.47 3.29 2.04
C LYS A 297 13.61 3.99 3.37
N ASP A 298 13.50 5.31 3.37
CA ASP A 298 13.50 6.12 4.59
C ASP A 298 12.24 5.85 5.41
N GLY A 299 11.09 5.67 4.76
CA GLY A 299 9.86 5.26 5.42
C GLY A 299 9.99 3.90 6.14
N LEU A 300 10.58 2.88 5.50
CA LEU A 300 10.80 1.57 6.14
C LEU A 300 11.76 1.69 7.33
N ARG A 301 12.84 2.46 7.18
CA ARG A 301 13.78 2.71 8.28
C ARG A 301 13.07 3.39 9.46
N ALA A 302 12.23 4.38 9.17
CA ALA A 302 11.42 5.06 10.18
C ALA A 302 10.46 4.08 10.86
N ALA A 303 9.75 3.24 10.11
CA ALA A 303 8.83 2.24 10.65
C ALA A 303 9.53 1.29 11.63
N LYS A 304 10.67 0.72 11.21
CA LYS A 304 11.48 -0.19 12.04
C LYS A 304 12.07 0.50 13.26
N LYS A 305 12.40 1.79 13.17
CA LYS A 305 12.90 2.57 14.31
C LYS A 305 11.76 2.91 15.28
N GLY A 306 10.58 3.31 14.78
CA GLY A 306 9.38 3.55 15.57
C GLY A 306 8.95 2.33 16.38
N LEU A 307 8.97 1.13 15.77
CA LEU A 307 8.66 -0.14 16.45
C LEU A 307 9.57 -0.41 17.67
N LYS A 308 10.83 0.08 17.66
CA LYS A 308 11.74 -0.07 18.80
C LYS A 308 11.43 0.85 19.97
N TYR A 309 10.66 1.92 19.74
CA TYR A 309 10.29 2.91 20.75
C TYR A 309 8.84 2.76 21.22
N ILE A 310 8.16 1.68 20.83
CA ILE A 310 6.88 1.33 21.41
C ILE A 310 7.11 0.93 22.87
N THR A 311 6.49 1.66 23.79
CA THR A 311 6.53 1.41 25.24
C THR A 311 5.19 0.87 25.71
N LYS A 312 5.11 0.49 27.00
CA LYS A 312 3.84 0.06 27.63
C LYS A 312 2.76 1.15 27.62
N ASP A 313 3.17 2.41 27.58
CA ASP A 313 2.27 3.57 27.54
C ASP A 313 1.83 3.93 26.11
N THR A 314 2.40 3.25 25.10
CA THR A 314 1.99 3.46 23.72
C THR A 314 0.72 2.69 23.42
N THR A 315 -0.24 3.36 22.81
CA THR A 315 -1.49 2.77 22.33
C THR A 315 -1.20 1.61 21.37
N PRO A 316 -1.80 0.42 21.56
CA PRO A 316 -1.60 -0.74 20.69
C PRO A 316 -1.82 -0.42 19.20
N SER A 317 -2.75 0.48 18.88
CA SER A 317 -2.99 0.89 17.50
C SER A 317 -1.80 1.54 16.80
N LEU A 318 -0.97 2.33 17.50
CA LEU A 318 0.25 2.89 16.89
C LEU A 318 1.26 1.79 16.52
N TYR A 319 1.37 0.75 17.34
CA TYR A 319 2.21 -0.41 17.05
C TYR A 319 1.74 -1.09 15.76
N PHE A 320 0.45 -1.38 15.63
CA PHE A 320 -0.10 -2.02 14.44
C PHE A 320 -0.02 -1.12 13.20
N LEU A 321 -0.19 0.19 13.33
CA LEU A 321 0.03 1.13 12.22
C LEU A 321 1.47 1.08 11.71
N LEU A 322 2.47 1.14 12.61
CA LEU A 322 3.88 1.04 12.24
C LEU A 322 4.21 -0.32 11.62
N LEU A 323 3.69 -1.41 12.18
CA LEU A 323 3.93 -2.76 11.66
C LEU A 323 3.31 -2.95 10.27
N ARG A 324 2.07 -2.46 10.07
CA ARG A 324 1.41 -2.42 8.76
C ARG A 324 2.27 -1.65 7.75
N ARG A 325 2.76 -0.45 8.11
CA ARG A 325 3.61 0.35 7.22
C ARG A 325 4.93 -0.34 6.93
N ALA A 326 5.53 -1.04 7.89
CA ALA A 326 6.73 -1.83 7.67
C ALA A 326 6.53 -2.93 6.60
N VAL A 327 5.40 -3.68 6.67
CA VAL A 327 5.03 -4.69 5.66
C VAL A 327 4.94 -4.05 4.28
N GLU A 328 4.16 -2.98 4.16
CA GLU A 328 3.88 -2.33 2.87
C GLU A 328 5.15 -1.76 2.24
N LEU A 329 5.94 -0.99 3.00
CA LEU A 329 7.14 -0.34 2.51
C LEU A 329 8.23 -1.34 2.14
N ALA A 330 8.40 -2.41 2.91
CA ALA A 330 9.31 -3.49 2.56
C ALA A 330 8.85 -4.23 1.29
N ALA A 331 7.55 -4.52 1.14
CA ALA A 331 7.04 -5.15 -0.07
C ALA A 331 7.24 -4.25 -1.32
N VAL A 332 6.96 -2.95 -1.20
CA VAL A 332 7.18 -1.96 -2.26
C VAL A 332 8.65 -1.86 -2.65
N LEU A 333 9.58 -1.84 -1.68
CA LEU A 333 11.01 -1.89 -1.98
C LEU A 333 11.38 -3.18 -2.70
N GLY A 334 10.89 -4.34 -2.24
CA GLY A 334 11.10 -5.60 -2.95
C GLY A 334 10.67 -5.52 -4.42
N LEU A 335 9.51 -4.93 -4.69
CA LEU A 335 9.01 -4.71 -6.05
C LEU A 335 9.90 -3.79 -6.89
N GLN A 336 10.44 -2.72 -6.33
CA GLN A 336 11.29 -1.77 -7.05
C GLN A 336 12.65 -2.35 -7.46
N TYR A 337 13.11 -3.40 -6.79
CA TYR A 337 14.39 -4.04 -7.07
C TYR A 337 14.32 -5.16 -8.12
N PHE A 338 13.14 -5.76 -8.36
CA PHE A 338 12.98 -6.84 -9.35
C PHE A 338 13.20 -6.42 -10.82
N PRO A 339 12.60 -5.33 -11.34
CA PRO A 339 12.72 -4.97 -12.76
C PRO A 339 14.10 -4.47 -13.18
N LYS A 340 15.03 -4.20 -12.24
CA LYS A 340 16.34 -3.61 -12.52
C LYS A 340 17.36 -4.62 -13.06
N GLU A 341 16.91 -5.70 -13.70
CA GLU A 341 17.70 -6.83 -14.22
C GLU A 341 18.91 -6.41 -15.08
N HIS A 342 18.90 -5.20 -15.65
CA HIS A 342 19.96 -4.72 -16.56
C HIS A 342 21.05 -3.87 -15.91
N LYS A 343 20.94 -3.53 -14.62
CA LYS A 343 22.02 -2.82 -13.91
C LYS A 343 22.69 -3.79 -12.96
N GLN A 344 23.71 -4.50 -13.44
CA GLN A 344 24.77 -5.03 -12.58
C GLN A 344 25.52 -3.85 -11.96
N ALA A 345 24.91 -3.20 -10.97
CA ALA A 345 25.66 -2.33 -10.09
C ALA A 345 26.59 -3.25 -9.28
N GLN A 346 27.87 -3.30 -9.65
CA GLN A 346 28.92 -3.94 -8.84
C GLN A 346 28.84 -5.47 -8.70
N GLY A 347 28.26 -6.17 -9.68
CA GLY A 347 28.30 -7.65 -9.75
C GLY A 347 27.38 -8.39 -8.76
N LYS A 348 26.58 -7.68 -7.95
CA LYS A 348 25.54 -8.28 -7.11
C LYS A 348 24.22 -8.37 -7.87
N MET A 349 23.52 -9.49 -7.77
CA MET A 349 22.21 -9.62 -8.39
C MET A 349 21.16 -8.87 -7.56
N MET A 350 20.53 -7.86 -8.14
CA MET A 350 19.55 -7.00 -7.46
C MET A 350 18.33 -7.76 -6.89
N TRP A 351 18.04 -8.96 -7.40
CA TRP A 351 16.96 -9.79 -6.87
C TRP A 351 17.25 -10.35 -5.48
N GLU A 352 18.52 -10.49 -5.05
CA GLU A 352 18.84 -10.90 -3.68
C GLU A 352 18.36 -9.86 -2.66
N GLU A 353 18.56 -8.58 -2.98
CA GLU A 353 18.07 -7.48 -2.14
C GLU A 353 16.55 -7.42 -2.15
N ALA A 354 15.92 -7.65 -3.31
CA ALA A 354 14.48 -7.78 -3.41
C ALA A 354 13.94 -8.87 -2.46
N ILE A 355 14.57 -10.06 -2.46
CA ILE A 355 14.19 -11.17 -1.57
C ILE A 355 14.30 -10.78 -0.10
N VAL A 356 15.38 -10.10 0.31
CA VAL A 356 15.55 -9.68 1.71
C VAL A 356 14.41 -8.76 2.16
N PHE A 357 14.02 -7.80 1.33
CA PHE A 357 12.88 -6.93 1.62
C PHE A 357 11.55 -7.70 1.67
N LEU A 358 11.31 -8.61 0.73
CA LEU A 358 10.10 -9.43 0.74
C LEU A 358 10.02 -10.38 1.94
N LEU A 359 11.13 -10.99 2.35
CA LEU A 359 11.19 -11.82 3.56
C LEU A 359 10.87 -10.98 4.80
N THR A 360 11.43 -9.78 4.90
CA THR A 360 11.13 -8.84 5.98
C THR A 360 9.64 -8.50 6.02
N ALA A 361 9.04 -8.20 4.87
CA ALA A 361 7.60 -7.94 4.75
C ALA A 361 6.76 -9.15 5.17
N LEU A 362 7.19 -10.36 4.78
CA LEU A 362 6.50 -11.60 5.12
C LEU A 362 6.53 -11.86 6.63
N GLU A 363 7.69 -11.72 7.27
CA GLU A 363 7.86 -11.87 8.71
C GLU A 363 6.97 -10.88 9.49
N ASP A 364 7.05 -9.59 9.14
CA ASP A 364 6.22 -8.55 9.76
C ASP A 364 4.72 -8.81 9.54
N SER A 365 4.33 -9.32 8.36
CA SER A 365 2.94 -9.63 8.06
C SER A 365 2.41 -10.79 8.89
N LYS A 366 3.25 -11.78 9.22
CA LYS A 366 2.87 -12.90 10.10
C LYS A 366 2.62 -12.39 11.51
N THR A 367 3.55 -11.60 12.05
CA THR A 367 3.39 -10.94 13.37
C THR A 367 2.10 -10.13 13.41
N PHE A 368 1.84 -9.31 12.40
CA PHE A 368 0.61 -8.52 12.33
C PHE A 368 -0.64 -9.40 12.31
N VAL A 369 -0.69 -10.44 11.47
CA VAL A 369 -1.85 -11.33 11.33
C VAL A 369 -2.14 -12.15 12.59
N ASP A 370 -1.13 -12.39 13.41
CA ASP A 370 -1.24 -13.16 14.64
C ASP A 370 -1.57 -12.28 15.86
N GLU A 371 -1.07 -11.05 15.90
CA GLU A 371 -1.23 -10.16 17.06
C GLU A 371 -2.30 -9.08 16.91
N ALA A 372 -2.62 -8.64 15.69
CA ALA A 372 -3.53 -7.53 15.47
C ALA A 372 -4.99 -7.93 15.72
N PRO A 373 -5.83 -6.95 16.13
CA PRO A 373 -7.27 -7.17 16.23
C PRO A 373 -7.88 -7.67 14.91
N PRO A 374 -8.82 -8.63 14.95
CA PRO A 374 -9.49 -9.13 13.75
C PRO A 374 -10.28 -8.04 13.00
N ASP A 375 -10.70 -6.98 13.71
CA ASP A 375 -11.41 -5.80 13.19
C ASP A 375 -10.47 -4.65 12.81
N HIS A 376 -9.15 -4.83 12.88
CA HIS A 376 -8.22 -3.76 12.52
C HIS A 376 -8.35 -3.41 11.02
N PRO A 377 -8.47 -2.12 10.63
CA PRO A 377 -8.74 -1.71 9.24
C PRO A 377 -7.64 -2.09 8.25
N GLY A 378 -6.41 -2.28 8.76
CA GLY A 378 -5.28 -2.79 7.99
C GLY A 378 -5.26 -4.30 7.73
N MET A 379 -6.11 -5.09 8.40
CA MET A 379 -6.05 -6.56 8.34
C MET A 379 -6.23 -7.14 6.93
N PRO A 380 -7.21 -6.71 6.11
CA PRO A 380 -7.34 -7.23 4.75
C PRO A 380 -6.10 -6.96 3.89
N MET A 381 -5.55 -5.75 3.98
CA MET A 381 -4.36 -5.37 3.22
C MET A 381 -3.14 -6.21 3.61
N VAL A 382 -2.91 -6.42 4.92
CA VAL A 382 -1.77 -7.23 5.38
C VAL A 382 -1.95 -8.70 5.04
N LEU A 383 -3.18 -9.23 5.09
CA LEU A 383 -3.47 -10.61 4.65
C LEU A 383 -3.23 -10.81 3.15
N HIS A 384 -3.61 -9.84 2.30
CA HIS A 384 -3.28 -9.88 0.88
C HIS A 384 -1.76 -9.96 0.67
N TRP A 385 -0.99 -9.11 1.34
CA TRP A 385 0.48 -9.17 1.31
C TRP A 385 1.00 -10.51 1.80
N ASN A 386 0.54 -10.99 2.95
CA ASN A 386 0.96 -12.26 3.52
C ASN A 386 0.77 -13.43 2.53
N ILE A 387 -0.42 -13.52 1.92
CA ILE A 387 -0.75 -14.57 0.96
C ILE A 387 0.17 -14.51 -0.26
N ILE A 388 0.30 -13.34 -0.89
CA ILE A 388 1.08 -13.22 -2.13
C ILE A 388 2.58 -13.38 -1.88
N LEU A 389 3.09 -12.88 -0.75
CA LEU A 389 4.48 -13.02 -0.35
C LEU A 389 4.82 -14.48 -0.04
N GLU A 390 3.95 -15.21 0.66
CA GLU A 390 4.15 -16.64 0.96
C GLU A 390 4.25 -17.46 -0.33
N ILE A 391 3.35 -17.23 -1.31
CA ILE A 391 3.41 -17.89 -2.63
C ILE A 391 4.70 -17.53 -3.36
N THR A 392 5.00 -16.22 -3.44
CA THR A 392 6.13 -15.70 -4.22
C THR A 392 7.46 -16.21 -3.67
N LEU A 393 7.65 -16.18 -2.36
CA LEU A 393 8.91 -16.55 -1.73
C LEU A 393 9.14 -18.07 -1.74
N GLN A 394 8.09 -18.87 -1.49
CA GLN A 394 8.19 -20.33 -1.54
C GLN A 394 8.20 -20.90 -2.96
N GLY A 395 7.66 -20.16 -3.93
CA GLY A 395 7.63 -20.52 -5.34
C GLY A 395 7.01 -21.91 -5.57
N PRO A 396 7.74 -22.88 -6.15
CA PRO A 396 7.22 -24.22 -6.40
C PRO A 396 6.87 -24.98 -5.11
N ASN A 397 7.48 -24.61 -3.97
CA ASN A 397 7.28 -25.26 -2.68
C ASN A 397 6.14 -24.64 -1.86
N ALA A 398 5.40 -23.67 -2.42
CA ALA A 398 4.33 -22.97 -1.72
C ALA A 398 3.29 -23.93 -1.11
N ASN A 399 3.13 -23.89 0.21
CA ASN A 399 2.14 -24.71 0.90
C ASN A 399 0.75 -24.05 0.89
N LEU A 400 -0.11 -24.50 -0.02
CA LEU A 400 -1.46 -23.95 -0.16
C LEU A 400 -2.33 -24.11 1.10
N LYS A 401 -2.01 -25.04 2.02
CA LYS A 401 -2.75 -25.17 3.28
C LYS A 401 -2.52 -23.98 4.22
N VAL A 402 -1.32 -23.40 4.24
CA VAL A 402 -1.02 -22.20 5.03
C VAL A 402 -1.86 -21.03 4.52
N ILE A 403 -1.94 -20.90 3.20
CA ILE A 403 -2.72 -19.86 2.51
C ILE A 403 -4.22 -19.99 2.80
N GLN A 404 -4.76 -21.21 2.93
CA GLN A 404 -6.17 -21.40 3.31
C GLN A 404 -6.51 -20.78 4.67
N GLY A 405 -5.59 -20.80 5.64
CA GLY A 405 -5.77 -20.14 6.93
C GLY A 405 -5.88 -18.62 6.78
N ALA A 406 -4.97 -18.03 6.01
CA ALA A 406 -4.98 -16.60 5.70
C ALA A 406 -6.23 -16.18 4.91
N LEU A 407 -6.68 -16.97 3.94
CA LEU A 407 -7.91 -16.71 3.18
C LEU A 407 -9.18 -16.74 4.06
N LYS A 408 -9.25 -17.66 5.03
CA LYS A 408 -10.35 -17.68 6.01
C LYS A 408 -10.34 -16.42 6.88
N LYS A 409 -9.17 -16.02 7.39
CA LYS A 409 -9.01 -14.76 8.15
C LYS A 409 -9.39 -13.55 7.29
N LEU A 410 -9.03 -13.55 6.01
CA LEU A 410 -9.35 -12.46 5.08
C LEU A 410 -10.86 -12.31 4.91
N LYS A 411 -11.56 -13.42 4.65
CA LYS A 411 -13.01 -13.43 4.55
C LYS A 411 -13.69 -12.92 5.84
N ILE A 412 -13.21 -13.35 7.01
CA ILE A 412 -13.72 -12.86 8.29
C ILE A 412 -13.51 -11.35 8.42
N SER A 413 -12.32 -10.86 8.09
CA SER A 413 -11.98 -9.44 8.17
C SER A 413 -12.83 -8.59 7.20
N GLU A 414 -13.07 -9.09 5.99
CA GLU A 414 -14.00 -8.46 5.03
C GLU A 414 -15.45 -8.48 5.53
N GLU A 415 -15.89 -9.58 6.13
CA GLU A 415 -17.21 -9.67 6.76
C GLU A 415 -17.37 -8.63 7.87
N ILE A 416 -16.40 -8.52 8.79
CA ILE A 416 -16.39 -7.49 9.85
C ILE A 416 -16.43 -6.08 9.23
N GLY A 417 -15.62 -5.84 8.19
CA GLY A 417 -15.55 -4.56 7.49
C GLY A 417 -16.86 -4.11 6.84
N ASN A 418 -17.81 -5.02 6.59
CA ASN A 418 -19.14 -4.68 6.08
C ASN A 418 -20.09 -4.15 7.16
N TYR A 419 -19.83 -4.45 8.43
CA TYR A 419 -20.62 -3.96 9.57
C TYR A 419 -19.99 -2.75 10.21
N VAL A 420 -18.65 -2.64 10.16
CA VAL A 420 -17.95 -1.45 10.66
C VAL A 420 -18.33 -0.29 9.75
N PRO A 421 -19.04 0.73 10.25
CA PRO A 421 -19.52 1.79 9.39
C PRO A 421 -18.32 2.52 8.80
N GLN A 422 -18.11 2.30 7.50
CA GLN A 422 -17.07 2.98 6.75
C GLN A 422 -17.53 4.42 6.54
N ALA A 423 -16.62 5.38 6.71
CA ALA A 423 -16.83 6.73 6.22
C ALA A 423 -17.13 6.65 4.72
N ARG A 424 -18.41 6.67 4.35
CA ARG A 424 -18.84 6.80 2.96
C ARG A 424 -18.58 8.25 2.60
N ASN A 425 -17.47 8.50 1.92
CA ASN A 425 -17.20 9.79 1.28
C ASN A 425 -18.23 10.09 0.19
#